data_AF-A0A356FXT5-F1
#
_entry.id   AF-A0A356FXT5-F1
#
_cell.length_a   1.000
_cell.length_b   1.000
_cell.length_c   1.000
_cell.angle_alpha   90.00
_cell.angle_beta   90.00
_cell.angle_gamma   90.00
#
_symmetry.space_group_name_H-M   'P 1'
#
loop_
_entity.id
_entity.type
_entity.pdbx_description
1 polymer ?
#
loop_
_entity_poly.entity_id
_entity_poly.type
_entity_poly.pdbx_seq_one_letter_code
_entity_poly.pdbx_strand_id
1 'polypeptide(L)'
;MNTAKVFDLARQGDGLISVDGKKVFIANTAAGDTVEYRMVSDNRAEVVQVVEPSADRAAPLCPHAADCGGCALQQLNADAYRAFKMRYLREALAGLELPEFDDPVFAAPKTRRRVTFAVAWNGLFRGMGLNQKQSDRVLSIDSCAVLIPELERLIKSLRAAITDKKLPYPKKRGTGDVSLLWTDTGADVLLTLPFEPDAAWRKALADFATENGAARVSWRTSERQDAEPLIMLHAPELKVGDFTLKPPAGVFLQPSQAGQDALTAAVVEYVGKAKKVYDLFCGAGTFTLPLLQKKRILKGADNAPFALEALRLASQGRVEVQERDLFKTPLYPDELEGFDCVVFDPPRAGAKAQVEQIVAAGIPKVVAVSCNPVSFARDAGILTNGGYALKRLRPVDQFVFTPHLELAALFEK
;
A
#
# COMPACT_ATOMS: atom_id res chain seq x y z
N MET A 1 6.27 -31.74 -24.74
CA MET A 1 5.95 -30.59 -23.86
C MET A 1 4.44 -30.47 -23.82
N ASN A 2 3.85 -30.09 -22.69
CA ASN A 2 2.40 -30.01 -22.55
C ASN A 2 1.92 -28.63 -22.96
N THR A 3 0.83 -28.56 -23.72
CA THR A 3 0.18 -27.30 -24.14
C THR A 3 -1.18 -27.19 -23.48
N ALA A 4 -1.55 -26.00 -22.99
CA ALA A 4 -2.88 -25.75 -22.46
C ALA A 4 -3.34 -24.31 -22.78
N LYS A 5 -4.66 -24.14 -22.86
CA LYS A 5 -5.30 -22.83 -22.97
C LYS A 5 -5.61 -22.28 -21.58
N VAL A 6 -5.21 -21.04 -21.32
CA VAL A 6 -5.53 -20.31 -20.11
C VAL A 6 -6.96 -19.81 -20.24
N PHE A 7 -7.87 -20.31 -19.40
CA PHE A 7 -9.30 -20.03 -19.54
C PHE A 7 -9.78 -18.85 -18.69
N ASP A 8 -9.07 -18.50 -17.62
CA ASP A 8 -9.37 -17.35 -16.75
C ASP A 8 -8.13 -16.99 -15.92
N LEU A 9 -8.23 -15.93 -15.13
CA LEU A 9 -7.27 -15.55 -14.10
C LEU A 9 -7.87 -15.77 -12.71
N ALA A 10 -7.03 -16.13 -11.74
CA ALA A 10 -7.36 -16.19 -10.33
C ALA A 10 -7.18 -14.82 -9.66
N ARG A 11 -7.69 -14.67 -8.43
CA ARG A 11 -7.67 -13.42 -7.66
C ARG A 11 -6.28 -12.78 -7.52
N GLN A 12 -5.20 -13.58 -7.52
CA GLN A 12 -3.83 -13.07 -7.40
C GLN A 12 -3.18 -12.74 -8.76
N GLY A 13 -3.89 -12.91 -9.87
CA GLY A 13 -3.38 -12.68 -11.22
C GLY A 13 -2.74 -13.91 -11.89
N ASP A 14 -2.64 -15.04 -11.19
CA ASP A 14 -2.23 -16.32 -11.78
C ASP A 14 -3.28 -16.76 -12.81
N GLY A 15 -2.88 -17.18 -14.00
CA GLY A 15 -3.78 -17.82 -14.95
C GLY A 15 -4.21 -19.20 -14.48
N LEU A 16 -5.33 -19.67 -15.04
CA LEU A 16 -5.91 -20.97 -14.77
C LEU A 16 -5.93 -21.81 -16.04
N ILE A 17 -5.32 -22.99 -15.97
CA ILE A 17 -5.38 -24.04 -16.99
C ILE A 17 -6.07 -25.28 -16.42
N SER A 18 -6.60 -26.13 -17.31
CA SER A 18 -7.17 -27.43 -16.95
C SER A 18 -6.16 -28.53 -17.28
N VAL A 19 -5.77 -29.32 -16.28
CA VAL A 19 -4.89 -30.49 -16.44
C VAL A 19 -5.62 -31.68 -15.80
N ASP A 20 -5.96 -32.69 -16.60
CA ASP A 20 -6.72 -33.86 -16.16
C ASP A 20 -8.02 -33.52 -15.39
N GLY A 21 -8.71 -32.46 -15.83
CA GLY A 21 -9.93 -31.96 -15.22
C GLY A 21 -9.74 -31.15 -13.93
N LYS A 22 -8.50 -30.91 -13.49
CA LYS A 22 -8.17 -30.10 -12.31
C LYS A 22 -7.67 -28.72 -12.72
N LYS A 23 -7.99 -27.70 -11.91
CA LYS A 23 -7.48 -26.34 -12.09
C LYS A 23 -6.02 -26.27 -11.60
N VAL A 24 -5.14 -25.75 -12.45
CA VAL A 24 -3.72 -25.52 -12.15
C VAL A 24 -3.41 -24.04 -12.35
N PHE A 25 -2.66 -23.44 -11.40
CA PHE A 25 -2.26 -22.05 -11.44
C PHE A 25 -0.98 -21.87 -12.26
N ILE A 26 -0.96 -20.86 -13.14
CA ILE A 26 0.18 -20.55 -14.00
C ILE A 26 0.42 -19.04 -14.09
N ALA A 27 1.52 -18.57 -13.49
CA ALA A 27 1.87 -17.15 -13.48
C ALA A 27 2.29 -16.64 -14.88
N ASN A 28 2.37 -15.32 -15.07
CA ASN A 28 2.82 -14.66 -16.30
C ASN A 28 1.96 -14.92 -17.55
N THR A 29 0.67 -15.22 -17.34
CA THR A 29 -0.31 -15.47 -18.40
C THR A 29 -1.47 -14.47 -18.38
N ALA A 30 -2.15 -14.39 -19.51
CA ALA A 30 -3.42 -13.69 -19.70
C ALA A 30 -4.51 -14.71 -20.07
N ALA A 31 -5.77 -14.39 -19.78
CA ALA A 31 -6.88 -15.21 -20.24
C ALA A 31 -6.89 -15.27 -21.77
N GLY A 32 -7.13 -16.47 -22.32
CA GLY A 32 -7.12 -16.74 -23.75
C GLY A 32 -5.79 -17.23 -24.32
N ASP A 33 -4.69 -17.18 -23.56
CA ASP A 33 -3.38 -17.66 -24.02
C ASP A 33 -3.36 -19.15 -24.31
N THR A 34 -2.63 -19.55 -25.34
CA THR A 34 -2.13 -20.92 -25.49
C THR A 34 -0.67 -20.96 -25.05
N VAL A 35 -0.35 -21.77 -24.04
CA VAL A 35 1.00 -21.86 -23.46
C VAL A 35 1.54 -23.28 -23.47
N GLU A 36 2.84 -23.41 -23.75
CA GLU A 36 3.62 -24.56 -23.34
C GLU A 36 4.04 -24.39 -21.88
N TYR A 37 3.85 -25.44 -21.09
CA TYR A 37 4.10 -25.39 -19.66
C TYR A 37 4.80 -26.65 -19.14
N ARG A 38 5.40 -26.48 -17.96
CA ARG A 38 5.92 -27.58 -17.14
C ARG A 38 5.27 -27.53 -15.76
N MET A 39 4.93 -28.69 -15.21
CA MET A 39 4.44 -28.79 -13.83
C MET A 39 5.59 -28.55 -12.85
N VAL A 40 5.35 -27.76 -11.81
CA VAL A 40 6.30 -27.50 -10.72
C VAL A 40 5.77 -27.96 -9.36
N SER A 41 4.46 -28.16 -9.24
CA SER A 41 3.78 -28.87 -8.15
C SER A 41 2.45 -29.43 -8.65
N ASP A 42 1.74 -30.18 -7.81
CA ASP A 42 0.43 -30.77 -8.16
C ASP A 42 -0.63 -29.76 -8.62
N ASN A 43 -0.50 -28.50 -8.23
CA ASN A 43 -1.44 -27.43 -8.53
C ASN A 43 -0.80 -26.20 -9.18
N ARG A 44 0.48 -26.25 -9.54
CA ARG A 44 1.18 -25.13 -10.20
C ARG A 44 1.99 -25.58 -11.41
N ALA A 45 1.96 -24.73 -12.41
CA ALA A 45 2.76 -24.83 -13.61
C ALA A 45 3.53 -23.53 -13.87
N GLU A 46 4.62 -23.65 -14.61
CA GLU A 46 5.37 -22.52 -15.13
C GLU A 46 5.27 -22.49 -16.65
N VAL A 47 5.14 -21.28 -17.20
CA VAL A 47 5.18 -21.04 -18.64
C VAL A 47 6.60 -21.32 -19.14
N VAL A 48 6.73 -22.23 -20.10
CA VAL A 48 7.95 -22.41 -20.89
C VAL A 48 7.93 -21.41 -22.04
N GLN A 49 6.81 -21.35 -22.75
CA GLN A 49 6.61 -20.43 -23.87
C GLN A 49 5.12 -20.12 -24.04
N VAL A 50 4.82 -18.89 -24.46
CA VAL A 50 3.50 -18.53 -24.99
C VAL A 50 3.50 -18.86 -26.48
N VAL A 51 2.67 -19.81 -26.90
CA VAL A 51 2.58 -20.27 -28.30
C VAL A 51 1.66 -19.35 -29.09
N GLU A 52 0.50 -19.01 -28.52
CA GLU A 52 -0.47 -18.08 -29.11
C GLU A 52 -0.87 -17.06 -28.03
N PRO A 53 -0.41 -15.80 -28.12
CA PRO A 53 -0.80 -14.78 -27.15
C PRO A 53 -2.26 -14.37 -27.35
N SER A 54 -2.98 -14.14 -26.26
CA SER A 54 -4.34 -13.60 -26.33
C SER A 54 -4.37 -12.11 -26.71
N ALA A 55 -5.53 -11.63 -27.15
CA ALA A 55 -5.77 -10.20 -27.39
C ALA A 55 -5.67 -9.36 -26.10
N ASP A 56 -5.83 -10.00 -24.94
CA ASP A 56 -5.73 -9.37 -23.62
C ASP A 56 -4.29 -9.17 -23.15
N ARG A 57 -3.30 -9.75 -23.85
CA ARG A 57 -1.88 -9.61 -23.50
C ARG A 57 -1.29 -8.28 -23.98
N ALA A 58 -0.45 -7.67 -23.14
CA ALA A 58 0.52 -6.64 -23.49
C ALA A 58 1.95 -7.06 -23.15
N ALA A 59 2.93 -6.40 -23.78
CA ALA A 59 4.33 -6.54 -23.41
C ALA A 59 4.58 -5.85 -22.05
N PRO A 60 5.22 -6.53 -21.08
CA PRO A 60 5.54 -5.91 -19.79
C PRO A 60 6.43 -4.67 -19.93
N LEU A 61 6.18 -3.66 -19.11
CA LEU A 61 6.97 -2.42 -19.09
C LEU A 61 8.32 -2.57 -18.37
N CYS A 62 8.42 -3.53 -17.46
CA CYS A 62 9.58 -3.73 -16.61
C CYS A 62 10.38 -4.96 -17.05
N PRO A 63 11.72 -4.87 -17.20
CA PRO A 63 12.55 -6.03 -17.54
C PRO A 63 12.53 -7.13 -16.46
N HIS A 64 12.11 -6.79 -15.24
CA HIS A 64 12.02 -7.71 -14.11
C HIS A 64 10.63 -8.35 -13.94
N ALA A 65 9.67 -8.09 -14.83
CA ALA A 65 8.25 -8.46 -14.63
C ALA A 65 8.01 -9.97 -14.52
N ALA A 66 8.84 -10.80 -15.15
CA ALA A 66 8.72 -12.25 -15.11
C ALA A 66 9.04 -12.81 -13.70
N ASP A 67 10.05 -12.24 -13.02
CA ASP A 67 10.63 -12.77 -11.79
C ASP A 67 10.22 -12.01 -10.53
N CYS A 68 9.97 -10.70 -10.63
CA CYS A 68 9.68 -9.84 -9.50
C CYS A 68 8.30 -10.12 -8.92
N GLY A 69 8.21 -10.31 -7.60
CA GLY A 69 6.95 -10.49 -6.87
C GLY A 69 6.07 -9.25 -6.77
N GLY A 70 6.56 -8.09 -7.21
CA GLY A 70 5.87 -6.81 -7.03
C GLY A 70 4.75 -6.51 -8.04
N CYS A 71 4.78 -7.07 -9.25
CA CYS A 71 3.78 -6.80 -10.28
C CYS A 71 3.29 -8.11 -10.93
N ALA A 72 2.05 -8.48 -10.65
CA ALA A 72 1.44 -9.74 -11.10
C ALA A 72 0.67 -9.62 -12.44
N LEU A 73 0.36 -8.39 -12.88
CA LEU A 73 -0.57 -8.12 -13.97
C LEU A 73 0.02 -7.27 -15.11
N GLN A 74 1.35 -7.10 -15.20
CA GLN A 74 1.98 -6.31 -16.29
C GLN A 74 1.77 -6.89 -17.68
N GLN A 75 1.45 -8.18 -17.76
CA GLN A 75 1.15 -8.89 -19.00
C GLN A 75 -0.25 -8.57 -19.54
N LEU A 76 -1.12 -7.85 -18.81
CA LEU A 76 -2.44 -7.49 -19.29
C LEU A 76 -2.41 -6.13 -20.01
N ASN A 77 -3.16 -6.04 -21.11
CA ASN A 77 -3.47 -4.75 -21.71
C ASN A 77 -4.38 -3.92 -20.78
N ALA A 78 -4.55 -2.63 -21.09
CA ALA A 78 -5.25 -1.70 -20.21
C ALA A 78 -6.71 -2.09 -19.93
N ASP A 79 -7.43 -2.59 -20.95
CA ASP A 79 -8.84 -2.95 -20.83
C ASP A 79 -9.02 -4.21 -19.99
N ALA A 80 -8.23 -5.26 -20.28
CA ALA A 80 -8.21 -6.50 -19.52
C ALA A 80 -7.80 -6.26 -18.05
N TYR A 81 -6.83 -5.37 -17.82
CA TYR A 81 -6.41 -4.98 -16.47
C TYR A 81 -7.54 -4.31 -15.66
N ARG A 82 -8.25 -3.34 -16.26
CA ARG A 82 -9.39 -2.67 -15.62
C ARG A 82 -10.54 -3.65 -15.38
N ALA A 83 -10.86 -4.47 -16.38
CA ALA A 83 -11.91 -5.48 -16.27
C ALA A 83 -11.61 -6.48 -15.15
N PHE A 84 -10.37 -6.98 -15.06
CA PHE A 84 -9.88 -7.85 -13.98
C PHE A 84 -10.16 -7.21 -12.61
N LYS A 85 -9.68 -5.98 -12.39
CA LYS A 85 -9.82 -5.26 -11.11
C LYS A 85 -11.28 -5.09 -10.70
N MET A 86 -12.10 -4.63 -11.64
CA MET A 86 -13.51 -4.35 -11.40
C MET A 86 -14.33 -5.62 -11.18
N ARG A 87 -13.99 -6.72 -11.86
CA ARG A 87 -14.60 -8.03 -11.63
C ARG A 87 -14.39 -8.49 -10.19
N TYR A 88 -13.13 -8.54 -9.71
CA TYR A 88 -12.87 -9.03 -8.34
C TYR A 88 -13.46 -8.13 -7.26
N LEU A 89 -13.57 -6.82 -7.51
CA LEU A 89 -14.29 -5.95 -6.60
C LEU A 89 -15.74 -6.39 -6.49
N ARG A 90 -16.45 -6.55 -7.60
CA ARG A 90 -17.85 -7.00 -7.59
C ARG A 90 -18.03 -8.37 -6.97
N GLU A 91 -17.14 -9.32 -7.28
CA GLU A 91 -17.17 -10.66 -6.67
C GLU A 91 -16.97 -10.60 -5.14
N ALA A 92 -16.03 -9.78 -4.66
CA ALA A 92 -15.78 -9.63 -3.24
C ALA A 92 -16.96 -8.99 -2.49
N LEU A 93 -17.76 -8.17 -3.18
CA LEU A 93 -18.89 -7.45 -2.60
C LEU A 93 -20.26 -8.04 -2.97
N ALA A 94 -20.30 -9.22 -3.59
CA ALA A 94 -21.53 -9.81 -4.15
C ALA A 94 -22.65 -10.06 -3.13
N GLY A 95 -22.33 -10.09 -1.83
CA GLY A 95 -23.31 -10.24 -0.75
C GLY A 95 -23.96 -8.94 -0.27
N LEU A 96 -23.65 -7.80 -0.88
CA LEU A 96 -24.17 -6.49 -0.52
C LEU A 96 -25.09 -5.94 -1.62
N GLU A 97 -26.03 -5.07 -1.24
CA GLU A 97 -26.70 -4.20 -2.19
C GLU A 97 -25.73 -3.08 -2.60
N LEU A 98 -25.33 -3.09 -3.88
CA LEU A 98 -24.31 -2.17 -4.40
C LEU A 98 -24.96 -0.98 -5.12
N PRO A 99 -24.51 0.25 -4.84
CA PRO A 99 -24.87 1.39 -5.67
C PRO A 99 -24.17 1.28 -7.03
N GLU A 100 -24.54 2.17 -7.95
CA GLU A 100 -23.66 2.48 -9.07
C GLU A 100 -22.32 3.00 -8.51
N PHE A 101 -21.21 2.50 -9.04
CA PHE A 101 -19.90 2.93 -8.59
C PHE A 101 -19.60 4.31 -9.14
N ASP A 102 -19.12 5.18 -8.28
CA ASP A 102 -18.44 6.40 -8.68
C ASP A 102 -17.25 6.07 -9.61
N ASP A 103 -16.87 7.03 -10.45
CA ASP A 103 -15.79 6.87 -11.43
C ASP A 103 -14.51 6.27 -10.81
N PRO A 104 -14.08 5.09 -11.28
CA PRO A 104 -12.92 4.44 -10.71
C PRO A 104 -11.64 5.13 -11.16
N VAL A 105 -10.73 5.37 -10.22
CA VAL A 105 -9.43 5.98 -10.50
C VAL A 105 -8.38 4.90 -10.65
N PHE A 106 -7.63 4.91 -11.76
CA PHE A 106 -6.52 4.00 -11.99
C PHE A 106 -5.23 4.80 -12.15
N ALA A 107 -4.32 4.66 -11.19
CA ALA A 107 -3.01 5.30 -11.26
C ALA A 107 -2.19 4.72 -12.42
N ALA A 108 -1.49 5.60 -13.13
CA ALA A 108 -0.56 5.19 -14.18
C ALA A 108 0.74 4.62 -13.58
N PRO A 109 1.56 3.89 -14.36
CA PRO A 109 2.95 3.63 -14.01
C PRO A 109 3.70 4.93 -13.69
N LYS A 110 4.86 4.82 -13.04
CA LYS A 110 5.68 5.96 -12.57
C LYS A 110 4.98 6.92 -11.60
N THR A 111 4.07 6.43 -10.78
CA THR A 111 3.35 7.23 -9.77
C THR A 111 3.62 6.80 -8.33
N ARG A 112 4.30 5.65 -8.14
CA ARG A 112 4.57 5.11 -6.80
C ARG A 112 5.69 5.90 -6.14
N ARG A 113 5.37 6.59 -5.05
CA ARG A 113 6.26 7.50 -4.30
C ARG A 113 6.80 6.91 -2.99
N ARG A 114 6.64 5.60 -2.80
CA ARG A 114 7.26 4.86 -1.71
C ARG A 114 7.50 3.40 -2.05
N VAL A 115 8.56 2.84 -1.49
CA VAL A 115 8.96 1.44 -1.72
C VAL A 115 9.79 0.94 -0.56
N THR A 116 9.70 -0.35 -0.29
CA THR A 116 10.61 -1.03 0.64
C THR A 116 11.33 -2.11 -0.13
N PHE A 117 12.66 -2.06 -0.11
CA PHE A 117 13.52 -3.10 -0.67
C PHE A 117 14.00 -4.01 0.45
N ALA A 118 13.95 -5.32 0.20
CA ALA A 118 14.59 -6.31 1.05
C ALA A 118 16.10 -6.23 0.89
N VAL A 119 16.81 -6.33 2.00
CA VAL A 119 18.27 -6.46 2.10
C VAL A 119 18.59 -7.85 2.60
N ALA A 120 19.53 -8.54 1.97
CA ALA A 120 19.98 -9.86 2.39
C ALA A 120 21.50 -9.98 2.33
N TRP A 121 22.08 -10.68 3.29
CA TRP A 121 23.50 -11.00 3.28
C TRP A 121 23.79 -12.42 3.74
N ASN A 122 24.85 -13.00 3.18
CA ASN A 122 25.39 -14.29 3.58
C ASN A 122 26.87 -14.40 3.20
N GLY A 123 27.78 -14.44 4.17
CA GLY A 123 29.22 -14.49 3.90
C GLY A 123 29.71 -13.25 3.16
N LEU A 124 30.05 -13.37 1.87
CA LEU A 124 30.41 -12.26 0.97
C LEU A 124 29.25 -11.75 0.10
N PHE A 125 28.14 -12.49 0.04
CA PHE A 125 26.96 -12.09 -0.73
C PHE A 125 26.23 -10.94 -0.03
N ARG A 126 25.92 -9.88 -0.77
CA ARG A 126 25.06 -8.76 -0.36
C ARG A 126 24.07 -8.51 -1.49
N GLY A 127 22.79 -8.35 -1.15
CA GLY A 127 21.74 -8.05 -2.12
C GLY A 127 20.75 -7.04 -1.55
N MET A 128 20.25 -6.17 -2.43
CA MET A 128 19.14 -5.28 -2.15
C MET A 128 18.20 -5.30 -3.36
N GLY A 129 16.91 -5.46 -3.12
CA GLY A 129 15.91 -5.46 -4.18
C GLY A 129 14.54 -5.89 -3.69
N LEU A 130 13.78 -6.58 -4.54
CA LEU A 130 12.44 -7.07 -4.21
C LEU A 130 12.45 -8.59 -4.13
N ASN A 131 11.48 -9.17 -3.42
CA ASN A 131 11.35 -10.62 -3.39
C ASN A 131 10.93 -11.15 -4.77
N GLN A 132 11.48 -12.30 -5.16
CA GLN A 132 11.03 -13.07 -6.32
C GLN A 132 9.58 -13.54 -6.12
N LYS A 133 8.87 -13.83 -7.21
CA LYS A 133 7.52 -14.38 -7.15
C LYS A 133 7.51 -15.64 -6.29
N GLN A 134 6.64 -15.63 -5.28
CA GLN A 134 6.40 -16.78 -4.40
C GLN A 134 7.66 -17.32 -3.70
N SER A 135 8.64 -16.44 -3.44
CA SER A 135 9.91 -16.80 -2.79
C SER A 135 10.36 -15.69 -1.85
N ASP A 136 11.16 -16.05 -0.84
CA ASP A 136 11.89 -15.13 0.05
C ASP A 136 13.23 -14.67 -0.55
N ARG A 137 13.57 -15.12 -1.76
CA ARG A 137 14.81 -14.75 -2.43
C ARG A 137 14.75 -13.32 -2.95
N VAL A 138 15.77 -12.54 -2.62
CA VAL A 138 15.94 -11.16 -3.08
C VAL A 138 16.40 -11.14 -4.54
N LEU A 139 15.54 -10.64 -5.42
CA LEU A 139 15.87 -10.22 -6.78
C LEU A 139 16.48 -8.82 -6.74
N SER A 140 17.79 -8.73 -7.01
CA SER A 140 18.44 -7.44 -7.17
C SER A 140 17.92 -6.75 -8.43
N ILE A 141 17.49 -5.51 -8.27
CA ILE A 141 16.95 -4.69 -9.37
C ILE A 141 17.73 -3.38 -9.48
N ASP A 142 17.76 -2.83 -10.69
CA ASP A 142 18.37 -1.53 -11.01
C ASP A 142 17.34 -0.48 -11.43
N SER A 143 16.12 -0.92 -11.71
CA SER A 143 15.02 -0.07 -12.19
C SER A 143 13.69 -0.61 -11.67
N CYS A 144 12.68 0.25 -11.61
CA CYS A 144 11.33 -0.14 -11.22
C CYS A 144 10.30 0.74 -11.92
N ALA A 145 9.64 0.20 -12.94
CA ALA A 145 8.75 0.95 -13.83
C ALA A 145 7.52 1.60 -13.15
N VAL A 146 7.20 1.22 -11.91
CA VAL A 146 6.07 1.80 -11.16
C VAL A 146 6.49 2.99 -10.29
N LEU A 147 7.77 3.15 -9.97
CA LEU A 147 8.25 4.25 -9.12
C LEU A 147 8.26 5.57 -9.88
N ILE A 148 7.98 6.66 -9.16
CA ILE A 148 8.25 8.01 -9.68
C ILE A 148 9.72 8.13 -10.10
N PRO A 149 10.05 8.94 -11.13
CA PRO A 149 11.42 9.09 -11.62
C PRO A 149 12.43 9.47 -10.53
N GLU A 150 12.00 10.25 -9.54
CA GLU A 150 12.82 10.72 -8.43
C GLU A 150 13.27 9.60 -7.49
N LEU A 151 12.45 8.55 -7.30
CA LEU A 151 12.85 7.38 -6.52
C LEU A 151 13.58 6.34 -7.39
N GLU A 152 13.16 6.18 -8.64
CA GLU A 152 13.80 5.23 -9.55
C GLU A 152 15.30 5.53 -9.71
N ARG A 153 15.66 6.82 -9.89
CA ARG A 153 17.06 7.23 -10.02
C ARG A 153 17.95 6.88 -8.81
N LEU A 154 17.35 6.69 -7.63
CA LEU A 154 18.07 6.39 -6.39
C LEU A 154 18.39 4.91 -6.22
N ILE A 155 17.71 4.01 -6.95
CA ILE A 155 17.83 2.55 -6.73
C ILE A 155 19.28 2.10 -6.86
N LYS A 156 19.94 2.48 -7.97
CA LYS A 156 21.29 2.02 -8.29
C LYS A 156 22.32 2.52 -7.30
N SER A 157 22.28 3.82 -6.95
CA SER A 157 23.22 4.42 -6.00
C SER A 157 23.00 3.90 -4.59
N LEU A 158 21.74 3.74 -4.15
CA LEU A 158 21.42 3.16 -2.86
C LEU A 158 21.87 1.70 -2.76
N ARG A 159 21.65 0.92 -3.83
CA ARG A 159 22.10 -0.48 -3.89
C ARG A 159 23.62 -0.52 -3.77
N ALA A 160 24.34 0.30 -4.52
CA ALA A 160 25.79 0.35 -4.45
C ALA A 160 26.27 0.71 -3.03
N ALA A 161 25.64 1.69 -2.39
CA ALA A 161 25.96 2.08 -1.02
C ALA A 161 25.72 0.95 -0.02
N ILE A 162 24.57 0.27 -0.07
CA ILE A 162 24.20 -0.78 0.90
C ILE A 162 24.94 -2.10 0.66
N THR A 163 25.27 -2.42 -0.59
CA THR A 163 25.86 -3.72 -0.98
C THR A 163 27.38 -3.67 -1.19
N ASP A 164 28.03 -2.55 -0.85
CA ASP A 164 29.50 -2.45 -0.91
C ASP A 164 30.14 -3.54 -0.03
N LYS A 165 31.07 -4.29 -0.63
CA LYS A 165 31.81 -5.37 0.03
C LYS A 165 32.72 -4.87 1.15
N LYS A 166 33.04 -3.57 1.17
CA LYS A 166 33.82 -2.93 2.24
C LYS A 166 33.00 -2.70 3.50
N LEU A 167 31.67 -2.71 3.41
CA LEU A 167 30.82 -2.50 4.57
C LEU A 167 30.86 -3.72 5.51
N PRO A 168 31.04 -3.47 6.83
CA PRO A 168 31.03 -4.54 7.80
C PRO A 168 29.58 -5.00 8.02
N TYR A 169 29.31 -6.23 7.59
CA TYR A 169 28.09 -6.95 7.91
C TYR A 169 28.36 -8.04 8.93
N PRO A 170 27.35 -8.46 9.71
CA PRO A 170 27.45 -9.65 10.53
C PRO A 170 27.86 -10.88 9.72
N LYS A 171 28.72 -11.74 10.30
CA LYS A 171 29.19 -12.99 9.64
C LYS A 171 28.06 -13.98 9.36
N LYS A 172 27.05 -14.03 10.25
CA LYS A 172 25.88 -14.90 10.09
C LYS A 172 24.97 -14.34 8.99
N ARG A 173 24.31 -15.25 8.26
CA ARG A 173 23.24 -14.90 7.33
C ARG A 173 22.21 -14.04 8.05
N GLY A 174 21.73 -13.00 7.37
CA GLY A 174 20.64 -12.17 7.89
C GLY A 174 19.93 -11.39 6.78
N THR A 175 18.87 -10.72 7.20
CA THR A 175 18.00 -9.91 6.36
C THR A 175 17.67 -8.59 7.06
N GLY A 176 17.27 -7.62 6.27
CA GLY A 176 16.72 -6.34 6.73
C GLY A 176 15.98 -5.67 5.60
N ASP A 177 15.62 -4.41 5.78
CA ASP A 177 14.83 -3.65 4.82
C ASP A 177 15.36 -2.22 4.68
N VAL A 178 15.17 -1.64 3.50
CA VAL A 178 15.34 -0.21 3.28
C VAL A 178 14.06 0.37 2.68
N SER A 179 13.40 1.23 3.44
CA SER A 179 12.19 1.93 3.01
C SER A 179 12.54 3.31 2.50
N LEU A 180 11.93 3.70 1.38
CA LEU A 180 12.04 5.02 0.78
C LEU A 180 10.64 5.62 0.69
N LEU A 181 10.54 6.89 1.05
CA LEU A 181 9.39 7.75 0.83
C LEU A 181 9.88 9.02 0.14
N TRP A 182 9.25 9.40 -0.97
CA TRP A 182 9.50 10.71 -1.55
C TRP A 182 8.71 11.79 -0.83
N THR A 183 9.39 12.86 -0.44
CA THR A 183 8.82 14.05 0.20
C THR A 183 9.15 15.30 -0.62
N ASP A 184 8.54 16.44 -0.28
CA ASP A 184 8.76 17.70 -1.00
C ASP A 184 10.20 18.22 -0.86
N THR A 185 10.93 17.76 0.16
CA THR A 185 12.33 18.12 0.45
C THR A 185 13.34 17.04 0.06
N GLY A 186 12.88 15.94 -0.56
CA GLY A 186 13.73 14.83 -1.02
C GLY A 186 13.31 13.48 -0.46
N ALA A 187 14.13 12.45 -0.71
CA ALA A 187 13.85 11.10 -0.21
C ALA A 187 14.09 10.99 1.30
N ASP A 188 13.11 10.46 2.02
CA ASP A 188 13.25 9.98 3.39
C ASP A 188 13.53 8.47 3.35
N VAL A 189 14.71 8.08 3.82
CA VAL A 189 15.22 6.70 3.75
C VAL A 189 15.33 6.12 5.15
N LEU A 190 14.75 4.95 5.37
CA LEU A 190 14.81 4.23 6.65
C LEU A 190 15.38 2.83 6.44
N LEU A 191 16.53 2.57 7.05
CA LEU A 191 17.11 1.24 7.14
C LEU A 191 16.56 0.54 8.40
N THR A 192 16.03 -0.67 8.24
CA THR A 192 15.71 -1.58 9.34
C THR A 192 16.70 -2.73 9.27
N LEU A 193 17.77 -2.64 10.07
CA LEU A 193 18.87 -3.61 10.09
C LEU A 193 19.08 -4.12 11.52
N PRO A 194 19.26 -5.43 11.77
CA PRO A 194 19.36 -6.02 13.11
C PRO A 194 20.74 -5.78 13.77
N PHE A 195 21.48 -4.77 13.31
CA PHE A 195 22.78 -4.38 13.82
C PHE A 195 22.95 -2.86 13.64
N GLU A 196 23.76 -2.26 14.50
CA GLU A 196 24.02 -0.82 14.46
C GLU A 196 25.01 -0.44 13.33
N PRO A 197 24.69 0.59 12.52
CA PRO A 197 25.59 1.18 11.54
C PRO A 197 26.83 1.79 12.20
N ASP A 198 28.00 1.23 11.91
CA ASP A 198 29.28 1.76 12.36
C ASP A 198 29.75 2.97 11.52
N ALA A 199 30.99 3.43 11.75
CA ALA A 199 31.54 4.58 11.04
C ALA A 199 31.61 4.38 9.52
N ALA A 200 31.88 3.16 9.03
CA ALA A 200 31.94 2.88 7.60
C ALA A 200 30.55 2.98 6.96
N TRP A 201 29.53 2.42 7.63
CA TRP A 201 28.14 2.57 7.22
C TRP A 201 27.65 4.01 7.25
N ARG A 202 27.88 4.71 8.36
CA ARG A 202 27.46 6.10 8.52
C ARG A 202 28.08 6.99 7.44
N LYS A 203 29.37 6.77 7.10
CA LYS A 203 30.02 7.45 5.99
C LYS A 203 29.36 7.13 4.64
N ALA A 204 29.18 5.85 4.31
CA ALA A 204 28.59 5.45 3.02
C ALA A 204 27.17 5.99 2.82
N LEU A 205 26.36 6.01 3.88
CA LEU A 205 24.99 6.56 3.84
C LEU A 205 24.98 8.09 3.79
N ALA A 206 25.95 8.76 4.43
CA ALA A 206 26.13 10.21 4.32
C ALA A 206 26.58 10.64 2.91
N ASP A 207 27.52 9.91 2.31
CA ASP A 207 27.96 10.12 0.92
C ASP A 207 26.76 9.95 -0.03
N PHE A 208 26.01 8.83 0.10
CA PHE A 208 24.80 8.58 -0.68
C PHE A 208 23.79 9.73 -0.55
N ALA A 209 23.49 10.17 0.68
CA ALA A 209 22.51 11.22 0.92
C ALA A 209 22.92 12.53 0.24
N THR A 210 24.19 12.91 0.38
CA THR A 210 24.75 14.15 -0.17
C THR A 210 24.79 14.13 -1.69
N GLU A 211 25.25 13.04 -2.29
CA GLU A 211 25.37 12.89 -3.75
C GLU A 211 24.02 12.82 -4.45
N ASN A 212 22.99 12.29 -3.78
CA ASN A 212 21.69 12.01 -4.40
C ASN A 212 20.56 12.92 -3.90
N GLY A 213 20.84 13.83 -2.96
CA GLY A 213 19.84 14.74 -2.38
C GLY A 213 18.76 14.02 -1.58
N ALA A 214 19.12 13.00 -0.79
CA ALA A 214 18.18 12.39 0.15
C ALA A 214 18.00 13.32 1.37
N ALA A 215 16.76 13.67 1.69
CA ALA A 215 16.44 14.59 2.78
C ALA A 215 16.96 14.06 4.13
N ARG A 216 16.68 12.79 4.40
CA ARG A 216 17.05 12.10 5.64
C ARG A 216 17.38 10.64 5.37
N VAL A 217 18.40 10.13 6.06
CA VAL A 217 18.66 8.70 6.19
C VAL A 217 18.66 8.34 7.67
N SER A 218 17.78 7.42 8.04
CA SER A 218 17.59 6.93 9.39
C SER A 218 17.82 5.43 9.48
N TRP A 219 18.03 4.94 10.69
CA TRP A 219 18.18 3.51 10.99
C TRP A 219 17.39 3.12 12.23
N ARG A 220 16.94 1.86 12.27
CA ARG A 220 16.39 1.19 13.46
C ARG A 220 16.74 -0.30 13.45
N THR A 221 16.73 -0.92 14.63
CA THR A 221 16.99 -2.37 14.79
C THR A 221 15.82 -3.25 14.35
N SER A 222 14.58 -2.78 14.52
CA SER A 222 13.36 -3.50 14.18
C SER A 222 12.19 -2.54 13.99
N GLU A 223 11.06 -3.01 13.47
CA GLU A 223 9.87 -2.17 13.28
C GLU A 223 9.26 -1.60 14.56
N ARG A 224 9.56 -2.20 15.72
CA ARG A 224 9.07 -1.79 17.04
C ARG A 224 9.96 -0.77 17.73
N GLN A 225 11.08 -0.41 17.12
CA GLN A 225 12.09 0.46 17.69
C GLN A 225 12.10 1.80 16.95
N ASP A 226 12.46 2.84 17.67
CA ASP A 226 12.51 4.19 17.14
C ASP A 226 13.62 4.31 16.10
N ALA A 227 13.39 5.19 15.13
CA ALA A 227 14.36 5.48 14.10
C ALA A 227 15.33 6.57 14.56
N GLU A 228 16.62 6.26 14.55
CA GLU A 228 17.71 7.21 14.74
C GLU A 228 18.08 7.87 13.40
N PRO A 229 18.11 9.20 13.28
CA PRO A 229 18.68 9.86 12.10
C PRO A 229 20.20 9.68 12.07
N LEU A 230 20.71 9.07 10.99
CA LEU A 230 22.15 8.97 10.73
C LEU A 230 22.69 10.22 10.04
N ILE A 231 21.88 10.78 9.13
CA ILE A 231 22.13 12.06 8.46
C ILE A 231 20.79 12.71 8.10
N MET A 232 20.71 14.04 8.24
CA MET A 232 19.56 14.84 7.84
C MET A 232 20.06 16.10 7.13
N LEU A 233 19.94 16.13 5.80
CA LEU A 233 20.26 17.31 4.98
C LEU A 233 19.12 18.32 5.05
N HIS A 234 17.89 17.83 5.01
CA HIS A 234 16.66 18.60 5.15
C HIS A 234 15.66 17.83 6.01
N ALA A 235 14.82 18.54 6.76
CA ALA A 235 13.68 17.91 7.39
C ALA A 235 12.72 17.39 6.30
N PRO A 236 12.30 16.11 6.32
CA PRO A 236 11.27 15.63 5.40
C PRO A 236 9.96 16.40 5.61
N GLU A 237 9.38 16.91 4.53
CA GLU A 237 8.16 17.71 4.57
C GLU A 237 7.20 17.32 3.44
N LEU A 238 5.90 17.34 3.74
CA LEU A 238 4.83 17.09 2.78
C LEU A 238 3.74 18.16 2.93
N LYS A 239 3.47 18.88 1.86
CA LYS A 239 2.42 19.89 1.80
C LYS A 239 1.06 19.22 1.62
N VAL A 240 0.13 19.52 2.52
CA VAL A 240 -1.25 19.03 2.51
C VAL A 240 -2.20 20.23 2.58
N GLY A 241 -2.45 20.83 1.41
CA GLY A 241 -3.09 22.14 1.29
C GLY A 241 -2.37 23.21 2.10
N ASP A 242 -3.03 23.76 3.12
CA ASP A 242 -2.48 24.81 4.00
C ASP A 242 -1.55 24.27 5.10
N PHE A 243 -1.44 22.94 5.23
CA PHE A 243 -0.65 22.29 6.26
C PHE A 243 0.67 21.77 5.71
N THR A 244 1.67 21.70 6.59
CA THR A 244 2.94 21.01 6.30
C THR A 244 3.10 19.88 7.31
N LEU A 245 3.05 18.64 6.81
CA LEU A 245 3.30 17.44 7.58
C LEU A 245 4.80 17.14 7.58
N LYS A 246 5.37 16.90 8.77
CA LYS A 246 6.74 16.41 8.95
C LYS A 246 6.70 14.92 9.28
N PRO A 247 6.78 14.01 8.28
CA PRO A 247 6.62 12.59 8.53
C PRO A 247 7.72 12.02 9.43
N PRO A 248 7.37 11.22 10.46
CA PRO A 248 8.32 10.34 11.14
C PRO A 248 8.94 9.36 10.14
N ALA A 249 10.17 8.91 10.40
CA ALA A 249 10.85 7.99 9.50
C ALA A 249 10.07 6.68 9.40
N GLY A 250 9.79 6.23 8.17
CA GLY A 250 9.04 5.00 7.92
C GLY A 250 7.53 5.08 8.18
N VAL A 251 6.99 6.28 8.44
CA VAL A 251 5.53 6.45 8.59
C VAL A 251 4.80 5.98 7.34
N PHE A 252 3.61 5.39 7.54
CA PHE A 252 2.77 5.01 6.43
C PHE A 252 2.14 6.24 5.78
N LEU A 253 2.26 6.32 4.46
CA LEU A 253 1.53 7.25 3.60
C LEU A 253 1.05 6.55 2.33
N GLN A 254 0.10 7.17 1.64
CA GLN A 254 -0.49 6.60 0.44
C GLN A 254 0.56 6.35 -0.66
N PRO A 255 0.57 5.15 -1.28
CA PRO A 255 1.56 4.73 -2.28
C PRO A 255 1.77 5.68 -3.46
N SER A 256 0.73 6.41 -3.88
CA SER A 256 0.79 7.36 -4.99
C SER A 256 0.08 8.67 -4.62
N GLN A 257 0.50 9.78 -5.25
CA GLN A 257 -0.20 11.05 -5.07
C GLN A 257 -1.61 11.00 -5.69
N ALA A 258 -1.73 10.49 -6.92
CA ALA A 258 -3.02 10.38 -7.61
C ALA A 258 -4.05 9.53 -6.84
N GLY A 259 -3.61 8.41 -6.24
CA GLY A 259 -4.47 7.60 -5.38
C GLY A 259 -4.87 8.31 -4.09
N GLN A 260 -3.91 8.99 -3.43
CA GLN A 260 -4.22 9.81 -2.26
C GLN A 260 -5.26 10.89 -2.57
N ASP A 261 -5.08 11.61 -3.69
CA ASP A 261 -5.96 12.70 -4.08
C ASP A 261 -7.37 12.17 -4.37
N ALA A 262 -7.49 11.03 -5.06
CA ALA A 262 -8.76 10.39 -5.34
C ALA A 262 -9.50 9.97 -4.06
N LEU A 263 -8.81 9.30 -3.13
CA LEU A 263 -9.37 8.89 -1.84
C LEU A 263 -9.74 10.11 -0.98
N THR A 264 -8.86 11.10 -0.90
CA THR A 264 -9.08 12.32 -0.14
C THR A 264 -10.28 13.10 -0.68
N ALA A 265 -10.37 13.26 -2.00
CA ALA A 265 -11.49 13.91 -2.64
C ALA A 265 -12.80 13.17 -2.33
N ALA A 266 -12.82 11.84 -2.45
CA ALA A 266 -13.98 11.03 -2.10
C ALA A 266 -14.36 11.17 -0.63
N VAL A 267 -13.42 11.09 0.30
CA VAL A 267 -13.69 11.26 1.74
C VAL A 267 -14.25 12.65 2.04
N VAL A 268 -13.62 13.71 1.53
CA VAL A 268 -14.10 15.10 1.74
C VAL A 268 -15.50 15.30 1.17
N GLU A 269 -15.76 14.73 -0.02
CA GLU A 269 -17.06 14.75 -0.70
C GLU A 269 -18.12 13.99 0.10
N TYR A 270 -17.82 12.76 0.54
CA TYR A 270 -18.76 11.87 1.21
C TYR A 270 -19.11 12.34 2.63
N VAL A 271 -18.13 12.87 3.36
CA VAL A 271 -18.35 13.55 4.65
C VAL A 271 -19.31 14.73 4.46
N GLY A 272 -19.20 15.46 3.35
CA GLY A 272 -20.12 16.53 2.98
C GLY A 272 -20.22 17.61 4.06
N LYS A 273 -21.45 17.85 4.55
CA LYS A 273 -21.78 18.93 5.49
C LYS A 273 -21.59 18.58 6.98
N ALA A 274 -21.14 17.37 7.30
CA ALA A 274 -20.86 16.97 8.68
C ALA A 274 -19.84 17.94 9.33
N LYS A 275 -20.16 18.42 10.53
CA LYS A 275 -19.38 19.43 11.27
C LYS A 275 -18.44 18.78 12.27
N LYS A 276 -18.89 17.74 12.96
CA LYS A 276 -18.11 16.93 13.92
C LYS A 276 -17.77 15.58 13.31
N VAL A 277 -16.50 15.33 13.09
CA VAL A 277 -16.02 14.10 12.44
C VAL A 277 -14.96 13.43 13.30
N TYR A 278 -15.08 12.11 13.46
CA TYR A 278 -14.04 11.29 14.08
C TYR A 278 -13.33 10.48 12.99
N ASP A 279 -12.02 10.69 12.83
CA ASP A 279 -11.16 9.96 11.90
C ASP A 279 -10.43 8.82 12.64
N LEU A 280 -10.79 7.58 12.33
CA LEU A 280 -10.32 6.38 13.00
C LEU A 280 -9.27 5.67 12.13
N PHE A 281 -8.20 5.17 12.76
CA PHE A 281 -6.99 4.73 12.07
C PHE A 281 -6.36 5.88 11.26
N CYS A 282 -6.34 7.07 11.86
CA CYS A 282 -6.03 8.31 11.14
C CYS A 282 -4.54 8.46 10.76
N GLY A 283 -3.64 7.66 11.35
CA GLY A 283 -2.20 7.74 11.15
C GLY A 283 -1.67 9.17 11.27
N ALA A 284 -0.95 9.64 10.25
CA ALA A 284 -0.41 10.99 10.18
C ALA A 284 -1.41 12.04 9.65
N GLY A 285 -2.68 11.66 9.49
CA GLY A 285 -3.77 12.55 9.09
C GLY A 285 -3.94 12.73 7.59
N THR A 286 -3.78 11.65 6.81
CA THR A 286 -4.03 11.63 5.36
C THR A 286 -5.38 12.25 5.01
N PHE A 287 -6.43 11.88 5.75
CA PHE A 287 -7.78 12.42 5.58
C PHE A 287 -8.09 13.54 6.57
N THR A 288 -7.55 13.47 7.79
CA THR A 288 -7.78 14.47 8.82
C THR A 288 -7.39 15.89 8.38
N LEU A 289 -6.20 16.06 7.79
CA LEU A 289 -5.71 17.39 7.39
C LEU A 289 -6.55 18.03 6.26
N PRO A 290 -6.89 17.31 5.17
CA PRO A 290 -7.86 17.81 4.18
C PRO A 290 -9.24 18.13 4.77
N LEU A 291 -9.76 17.29 5.68
CA LEU A 291 -11.04 17.54 6.33
C LEU A 291 -11.01 18.81 7.20
N LEU A 292 -9.86 19.13 7.80
CA LEU A 292 -9.65 20.27 8.69
C LEU A 292 -9.75 21.62 7.96
N GLN A 293 -9.42 21.65 6.66
CA GLN A 293 -9.52 22.86 5.83
C GLN A 293 -10.95 23.42 5.76
N LYS A 294 -11.97 22.57 6.00
CA LYS A 294 -13.39 22.97 6.02
C LYS A 294 -13.87 23.46 7.39
N LYS A 295 -12.96 23.82 8.32
CA LYS A 295 -13.28 24.33 9.68
C LYS A 295 -14.19 23.41 10.49
N ARG A 296 -14.00 22.09 10.34
CA ARG A 296 -14.70 21.04 11.09
C ARG A 296 -14.09 20.86 12.48
N ILE A 297 -14.88 20.32 13.40
CA ILE A 297 -14.38 19.79 14.67
C ILE A 297 -13.92 18.35 14.39
N LEU A 298 -12.64 18.08 14.58
CA LEU A 298 -12.03 16.79 14.26
C LEU A 298 -11.41 16.15 15.50
N LYS A 299 -11.70 14.86 15.66
CA LYS A 299 -10.91 13.96 16.51
C LYS A 299 -10.26 12.87 15.67
N GLY A 300 -9.10 12.40 16.09
CA GLY A 300 -8.36 11.32 15.45
C GLY A 300 -7.96 10.24 16.45
N ALA A 301 -8.07 8.96 16.08
CA ALA A 301 -7.58 7.86 16.91
C ALA A 301 -6.75 6.88 16.09
N ASP A 302 -5.57 6.51 16.60
CA ASP A 302 -4.65 5.55 15.97
C ASP A 302 -3.72 4.93 17.02
N ASN A 303 -3.02 3.84 16.70
CA ASN A 303 -2.03 3.22 17.59
C ASN A 303 -0.57 3.57 17.25
N ALA A 304 -0.35 4.50 16.32
CA ALA A 304 0.97 4.99 15.92
C ALA A 304 1.28 6.34 16.57
N PRO A 305 1.87 6.38 17.80
CA PRO A 305 2.09 7.62 18.55
C PRO A 305 2.90 8.66 17.78
N PHE A 306 3.94 8.25 17.05
CA PHE A 306 4.74 9.18 16.23
C PHE A 306 3.94 9.80 15.08
N ALA A 307 3.01 9.04 14.48
CA ALA A 307 2.16 9.56 13.42
C ALA A 307 1.14 10.56 13.99
N LEU A 308 0.55 10.25 15.14
CA LEU A 308 -0.36 11.14 15.86
C LEU A 308 0.33 12.44 16.30
N GLU A 309 1.57 12.37 16.77
CA GLU A 309 2.34 13.56 17.13
C GLU A 309 2.61 14.43 15.89
N ALA A 310 2.99 13.81 14.77
CA ALA A 310 3.17 14.54 13.51
C ALA A 310 1.87 15.21 13.03
N LEU A 311 0.72 14.56 13.18
CA LEU A 311 -0.60 15.13 12.90
C LEU A 311 -0.93 16.29 13.84
N ARG A 312 -0.68 16.15 15.15
CA ARG A 312 -0.92 17.19 16.14
C ARG A 312 -0.11 18.45 15.84
N LEU A 313 1.16 18.28 15.50
CA LEU A 313 2.05 19.38 15.10
C LEU A 313 1.60 20.02 13.77
N ALA A 314 1.32 19.22 12.75
CA ALA A 314 0.87 19.71 11.44
C ALA A 314 -0.46 20.48 11.54
N SER A 315 -1.40 19.99 12.33
CA SER A 315 -2.70 20.63 12.57
C SER A 315 -2.63 21.84 13.52
N GLN A 316 -1.47 22.12 14.11
CA GLN A 316 -1.27 23.18 15.11
C GLN A 316 -2.20 23.03 16.32
N GLY A 317 -2.42 21.78 16.76
CA GLY A 317 -3.29 21.45 17.88
C GLY A 317 -4.80 21.61 17.63
N ARG A 318 -5.23 21.86 16.38
CA ARG A 318 -6.66 21.97 16.01
C ARG A 318 -7.39 20.63 15.95
N VAL A 319 -6.65 19.52 15.97
CA VAL A 319 -7.20 18.16 16.00
C VAL A 319 -6.87 17.57 17.36
N GLU A 320 -7.90 17.08 18.05
CA GLU A 320 -7.70 16.24 19.24
C GLU A 320 -7.33 14.83 18.79
N VAL A 321 -6.18 14.33 19.21
CA VAL A 321 -5.68 13.00 18.84
C VAL A 321 -5.62 12.08 20.06
N GLN A 322 -5.96 10.81 19.88
CA GLN A 322 -5.94 9.78 20.90
C GLN A 322 -5.11 8.57 20.45
N GLU A 323 -4.08 8.22 21.22
CA GLU A 323 -3.38 6.94 21.04
C GLU A 323 -4.27 5.80 21.53
N ARG A 324 -4.68 4.90 20.62
CA ARG A 324 -5.60 3.82 20.91
C ARG A 324 -5.46 2.67 19.91
N ASP A 325 -5.32 1.46 20.44
CA ASP A 325 -5.42 0.22 19.66
C ASP A 325 -6.90 -0.14 19.42
N LEU A 326 -7.48 0.42 18.36
CA LEU A 326 -8.90 0.23 18.01
C LEU A 326 -9.29 -1.23 17.72
N PHE A 327 -8.33 -2.14 17.54
CA PHE A 327 -8.60 -3.57 17.41
C PHE A 327 -8.91 -4.23 18.75
N LYS A 328 -8.31 -3.74 19.84
CA LYS A 328 -8.46 -4.27 21.20
C LYS A 328 -9.47 -3.47 22.01
N THR A 329 -9.41 -2.15 21.86
CA THR A 329 -10.19 -1.19 22.60
C THR A 329 -10.84 -0.24 21.59
N PRO A 330 -11.93 -0.65 20.89
CA PRO A 330 -12.66 0.26 20.01
C PRO A 330 -13.26 1.42 20.82
N LEU A 331 -13.64 2.51 20.16
CA LEU A 331 -14.44 3.56 20.77
C LEU A 331 -15.86 3.05 21.01
N TYR A 332 -16.36 3.24 22.23
CA TYR A 332 -17.70 2.84 22.64
C TYR A 332 -18.77 3.89 22.28
N PRO A 333 -20.07 3.55 22.34
CA PRO A 333 -21.15 4.45 21.92
C PRO A 333 -21.17 5.82 22.59
N ASP A 334 -20.86 5.89 23.87
CA ASP A 334 -20.76 7.14 24.64
C ASP A 334 -19.60 8.03 24.18
N GLU A 335 -18.50 7.44 23.70
CA GLU A 335 -17.36 8.16 23.14
C GLU A 335 -17.61 8.68 21.72
N LEU A 336 -18.53 8.02 20.99
CA LEU A 336 -18.96 8.40 19.64
C LEU A 336 -20.18 9.33 19.65
N GLU A 337 -20.79 9.56 20.82
CA GLU A 337 -21.99 10.37 20.95
C GLU A 337 -21.75 11.82 20.47
N GLY A 338 -22.71 12.35 19.71
CA GLY A 338 -22.68 13.72 19.22
C GLY A 338 -21.75 13.99 18.03
N PHE A 339 -21.13 12.97 17.44
CA PHE A 339 -20.47 13.07 16.13
C PHE A 339 -21.47 12.91 14.98
N ASP A 340 -21.30 13.73 13.94
CA ASP A 340 -22.15 13.69 12.76
C ASP A 340 -21.71 12.60 11.77
N CYS A 341 -20.41 12.28 11.79
CA CYS A 341 -19.77 11.36 10.86
C CYS A 341 -18.57 10.66 11.48
N VAL A 342 -18.38 9.39 11.14
CA VAL A 342 -17.13 8.66 11.39
C VAL A 342 -16.46 8.34 10.06
N VAL A 343 -15.15 8.59 9.97
CA VAL A 343 -14.28 8.13 8.87
C VAL A 343 -13.41 7.00 9.44
N PHE A 344 -13.23 5.91 8.71
CA PHE A 344 -12.26 4.87 9.12
C PHE A 344 -11.47 4.32 7.93
N ASP A 345 -10.14 4.19 8.08
CA ASP A 345 -9.22 3.59 7.09
C ASP A 345 -8.34 2.52 7.75
N PRO A 346 -8.88 1.32 8.00
CA PRO A 346 -8.19 0.32 8.79
C PRO A 346 -7.11 -0.40 7.95
N PRO A 347 -6.12 -1.01 8.62
CA PRO A 347 -5.26 -2.02 8.00
C PRO A 347 -6.05 -3.14 7.31
N ARG A 348 -5.35 -4.01 6.55
CA ARG A 348 -5.96 -5.10 5.75
C ARG A 348 -6.90 -6.05 6.50
N ALA A 349 -6.83 -6.08 7.83
CA ALA A 349 -7.73 -6.87 8.67
C ALA A 349 -9.17 -6.33 8.72
N GLY A 350 -9.39 -5.06 8.36
CA GLY A 350 -10.67 -4.34 8.51
C GLY A 350 -10.88 -3.79 9.93
N ALA A 351 -12.07 -3.28 10.21
CA ALA A 351 -12.40 -2.56 11.45
C ALA A 351 -13.55 -3.21 12.24
N LYS A 352 -13.74 -4.54 12.14
CA LYS A 352 -14.90 -5.27 12.69
C LYS A 352 -15.41 -4.75 14.04
N ALA A 353 -14.54 -4.77 15.07
CA ALA A 353 -14.92 -4.38 16.43
C ALA A 353 -15.37 -2.91 16.50
N GLN A 354 -14.71 -2.02 15.77
CA GLN A 354 -15.07 -0.61 15.72
C GLN A 354 -16.38 -0.38 14.96
N VAL A 355 -16.62 -1.13 13.88
CA VAL A 355 -17.88 -1.04 13.11
C VAL A 355 -19.07 -1.49 13.95
N GLU A 356 -18.93 -2.54 14.76
CA GLU A 356 -19.98 -2.96 15.71
C GLU A 356 -20.35 -1.83 16.69
N GLN A 357 -19.36 -1.08 17.20
CA GLN A 357 -19.62 0.07 18.08
C GLN A 357 -20.23 1.27 17.33
N ILE A 358 -19.83 1.52 16.08
CA ILE A 358 -20.44 2.57 15.23
C ILE A 358 -21.94 2.29 15.00
N VAL A 359 -22.29 1.03 14.76
CA VAL A 359 -23.69 0.61 14.63
C VAL A 359 -24.44 0.81 15.94
N ALA A 360 -23.87 0.38 17.06
CA ALA A 360 -24.47 0.54 18.40
C ALA A 360 -24.69 2.01 18.78
N ALA A 361 -23.74 2.90 18.42
CA ALA A 361 -23.84 4.34 18.62
C ALA A 361 -24.87 5.01 17.71
N GLY A 362 -25.20 4.38 16.56
CA GLY A 362 -26.16 4.92 15.61
C GLY A 362 -25.71 6.21 14.92
N ILE A 363 -24.41 6.34 14.63
CA ILE A 363 -23.83 7.49 13.93
C ILE A 363 -24.59 7.76 12.62
N PRO A 364 -24.98 9.01 12.30
CA PRO A 364 -25.78 9.28 11.11
C PRO A 364 -25.09 8.89 9.79
N LYS A 365 -23.77 9.04 9.74
CA LYS A 365 -22.97 8.90 8.52
C LYS A 365 -21.65 8.19 8.78
N VAL A 366 -21.27 7.29 7.90
CA VAL A 366 -20.00 6.57 7.99
C VAL A 366 -19.30 6.59 6.63
N VAL A 367 -18.05 7.00 6.61
CA VAL A 367 -17.18 6.95 5.43
C VAL A 367 -16.10 5.92 5.68
N ALA A 368 -16.09 4.87 4.86
CA ALA A 368 -15.14 3.78 4.98
C ALA A 368 -14.11 3.87 3.85
N VAL A 369 -12.82 3.79 4.18
CA VAL A 369 -11.75 3.54 3.21
C VAL A 369 -11.19 2.15 3.46
N SER A 370 -10.84 1.41 2.40
CA SER A 370 -10.26 0.09 2.57
C SER A 370 -9.36 -0.32 1.42
N CYS A 371 -8.22 -0.91 1.76
CA CYS A 371 -7.30 -1.58 0.82
C CYS A 371 -7.55 -3.07 0.62
N ASN A 372 -8.60 -3.61 1.24
CA ASN A 372 -8.96 -5.02 1.12
C ASN A 372 -10.47 -5.20 0.98
N PRO A 373 -10.97 -5.43 -0.27
CA PRO A 373 -12.39 -5.62 -0.52
C PRO A 373 -13.03 -6.75 0.29
N VAL A 374 -12.28 -7.77 0.69
CA VAL A 374 -12.81 -8.92 1.45
C VAL A 374 -13.13 -8.53 2.90
N SER A 375 -12.22 -7.85 3.59
CA SER A 375 -12.50 -7.37 4.95
C SER A 375 -13.52 -6.25 4.94
N PHE A 376 -13.51 -5.39 3.91
CA PHE A 376 -14.53 -4.38 3.71
C PHE A 376 -15.92 -5.00 3.54
N ALA A 377 -16.09 -6.07 2.75
CA ALA A 377 -17.39 -6.73 2.58
C ALA A 377 -18.00 -7.18 3.91
N ARG A 378 -17.16 -7.73 4.81
CA ARG A 378 -17.58 -8.10 6.17
C ARG A 378 -18.04 -6.87 6.96
N ASP A 379 -17.22 -5.82 6.99
CA ASP A 379 -17.49 -4.62 7.79
C ASP A 379 -18.73 -3.86 7.25
N ALA A 380 -18.86 -3.76 5.93
CA ALA A 380 -20.04 -3.24 5.24
C ALA A 380 -21.29 -4.06 5.58
N GLY A 381 -21.19 -5.40 5.62
CA GLY A 381 -22.31 -6.26 6.03
C GLY A 381 -22.79 -5.99 7.46
N ILE A 382 -21.87 -5.66 8.38
CA ILE A 382 -22.23 -5.26 9.75
C ILE A 382 -22.98 -3.93 9.75
N LEU A 383 -22.50 -2.94 8.97
CA LEU A 383 -23.19 -1.65 8.81
C LEU A 383 -24.59 -1.85 8.20
N THR A 384 -24.73 -2.62 7.13
CA THR A 384 -26.01 -2.81 6.46
C THR A 384 -27.02 -3.55 7.32
N ASN A 385 -26.58 -4.59 8.05
CA ASN A 385 -27.43 -5.27 9.03
C ASN A 385 -27.79 -4.37 10.22
N GLY A 386 -26.96 -3.36 10.50
CA GLY A 386 -27.20 -2.30 11.47
C GLY A 386 -28.11 -1.17 10.98
N GLY A 387 -28.69 -1.29 9.79
CA GLY A 387 -29.64 -0.34 9.22
C GLY A 387 -29.04 0.73 8.30
N TYR A 388 -27.75 0.67 7.99
CA TYR A 388 -27.14 1.63 7.06
C TYR A 388 -27.30 1.19 5.60
N ALA A 389 -27.51 2.13 4.69
CA ALA A 389 -27.46 1.89 3.26
C ALA A 389 -26.10 2.31 2.67
N LEU A 390 -25.49 1.45 1.86
CA LEU A 390 -24.31 1.82 1.06
C LEU A 390 -24.76 2.74 -0.09
N LYS A 391 -24.47 4.05 0.02
CA LYS A 391 -24.94 5.06 -0.92
C LYS A 391 -23.98 5.33 -2.06
N ARG A 392 -22.67 5.29 -1.79
CA ARG A 392 -21.64 5.58 -2.79
C ARG A 392 -20.45 4.66 -2.59
N LEU A 393 -19.76 4.36 -3.68
CA LEU A 393 -18.55 3.55 -3.67
C LEU A 393 -17.64 3.99 -4.82
N ARG A 394 -16.42 4.44 -4.50
CA ARG A 394 -15.39 4.81 -5.48
C ARG A 394 -14.22 3.84 -5.39
N PRO A 395 -13.96 3.05 -6.44
CA PRO A 395 -12.75 2.25 -6.55
C PRO A 395 -11.52 3.11 -6.85
N VAL A 396 -10.39 2.80 -6.23
CA VAL A 396 -9.10 3.46 -6.46
C VAL A 396 -8.01 2.40 -6.61
N ASP A 397 -7.36 2.37 -7.76
CA ASP A 397 -6.21 1.51 -8.06
C ASP A 397 -4.92 2.33 -8.03
N GLN A 398 -4.29 2.40 -6.84
CA GLN A 398 -2.94 2.96 -6.71
C GLN A 398 -1.84 1.90 -6.59
N PHE A 399 -2.21 0.62 -6.63
CA PHE A 399 -1.27 -0.50 -6.62
C PHE A 399 -1.13 -1.06 -8.04
N VAL A 400 -0.55 -0.23 -8.90
CA VAL A 400 -0.37 -0.48 -10.35
C VAL A 400 0.25 -1.86 -10.60
N PHE A 401 -0.40 -2.64 -11.46
CA PHE A 401 -0.02 -4.00 -11.85
C PHE A 401 -0.05 -5.07 -10.74
N THR A 402 -0.57 -4.75 -9.55
CA THR A 402 -0.89 -5.75 -8.52
C THR A 402 -2.36 -6.17 -8.63
N PRO A 403 -2.84 -7.24 -7.97
CA PRO A 403 -4.27 -7.51 -7.89
C PRO A 403 -5.03 -6.65 -6.85
N HIS A 404 -4.33 -5.83 -6.05
CA HIS A 404 -4.95 -5.05 -4.98
C HIS A 404 -5.77 -3.89 -5.53
N LEU A 405 -6.89 -3.59 -4.89
CA LEU A 405 -7.74 -2.46 -5.23
C LEU A 405 -8.25 -1.83 -3.94
N GLU A 406 -8.15 -0.52 -3.85
CA GLU A 406 -8.73 0.26 -2.77
C GLU A 406 -10.11 0.77 -3.12
N LEU A 407 -10.85 1.18 -2.11
CA LEU A 407 -12.13 1.82 -2.27
C LEU A 407 -12.39 2.83 -1.16
N ALA A 408 -13.22 3.83 -1.47
CA ALA A 408 -13.90 4.67 -0.50
C ALA A 408 -15.41 4.47 -0.63
N ALA A 409 -16.13 4.37 0.48
CA ALA A 409 -17.56 4.11 0.51
C ALA A 409 -18.28 5.03 1.50
N LEU A 410 -19.51 5.42 1.16
CA LEU A 410 -20.41 6.20 2.01
C LEU A 410 -21.57 5.33 2.46
N PHE A 411 -21.80 5.29 3.76
CA PHE A 411 -22.97 4.70 4.40
C PHE A 411 -23.77 5.77 5.12
N GLU A 412 -25.09 5.70 4.98
CA GLU A 412 -26.04 6.58 5.68
C GLU A 412 -27.13 5.72 6.31
N LYS A 413 -27.54 6.09 7.53
CA LYS A 413 -28.57 5.39 8.30
C LYS A 413 -29.98 5.68 7.82
#